data_AF-A0AAV4IDA9-F1
#
_entry.id   AF-A0AAV4IDA9-F1
#
_cell.length_a   1.000
_cell.length_b   1.000
_cell.length_c   1.000
_cell.angle_alpha   90.00
_cell.angle_beta   90.00
_cell.angle_gamma   90.00
#
_symmetry.space_group_name_H-M   'P 1'
#
loop_
_entity.id
_entity.type
_entity.pdbx_description
1 polymer ?
#
loop_
_entity_poly.entity_id
_entity_poly.type
_entity_poly.pdbx_seq_one_letter_code
_entity_poly.pdbx_strand_id
1 'polypeptide(L)'
;MREKGGIQVIEDAIKKLSKHHVRHIKAYDPREGKDNERRLTGHHETSSIHDFSAGVANRGASIRIPRQAYDPREGKDNERRLTGHHETSSIHDFSAGVANRGASIRIPRQVAEDGCGYLEDRRPSSNCDPYAVTEVLVRTTVLSE
;
A
#
# COMPACT_ATOMS: atom_id res chain seq x y z
N MET A 1 2.12 20.35 -5.31
CA MET A 1 1.58 19.49 -4.21
C MET A 1 1.81 20.10 -2.83
N ARG A 2 3.00 20.61 -2.49
CA ARG A 2 3.30 21.15 -1.14
C ARG A 2 2.92 22.61 -0.91
N GLU A 3 2.68 23.37 -1.97
CA GLU A 3 2.20 24.75 -1.90
C GLU A 3 0.70 24.83 -1.63
N LYS A 4 0.22 25.98 -1.18
CA LYS A 4 -1.20 26.23 -0.85
C LYS A 4 -2.11 25.88 -2.05
N GLY A 5 -3.16 25.10 -1.80
CA GLY A 5 -4.04 24.59 -2.86
C GLY A 5 -3.48 23.36 -3.61
N GLY A 6 -2.32 22.85 -3.18
CA GLY A 6 -1.65 21.70 -3.77
C GLY A 6 -2.43 20.39 -3.69
N ILE A 7 -3.54 20.33 -2.95
CA ILE A 7 -4.49 19.22 -2.94
C ILE A 7 -5.08 18.92 -4.32
N GLN A 8 -5.34 19.93 -5.16
CA GLN A 8 -5.84 19.71 -6.52
C GLN A 8 -4.84 18.94 -7.37
N VAL A 9 -3.54 19.27 -7.23
CA VAL A 9 -2.45 18.56 -7.89
C VAL A 9 -2.33 17.10 -7.40
N ILE A 10 -2.62 16.86 -6.12
CA ILE A 10 -2.66 15.50 -5.56
C ILE A 10 -3.82 14.70 -6.17
N GLU A 11 -5.02 15.28 -6.23
CA GLU A 11 -6.19 14.64 -6.82
C GLU A 11 -5.98 14.33 -8.31
N ASP A 12 -5.37 15.25 -9.06
CA ASP A 12 -5.06 15.02 -10.47
C ASP A 12 -3.98 13.95 -10.67
N ALA A 13 -2.96 13.90 -9.80
CA ALA A 13 -2.00 12.81 -9.82
C ALA A 13 -2.66 11.45 -9.53
N ILE A 14 -3.60 11.39 -8.58
CA ILE A 14 -4.38 10.18 -8.29
C ILE A 14 -5.18 9.72 -9.51
N LYS A 15 -5.83 10.64 -10.24
CA LYS A 15 -6.55 10.34 -11.48
C LYS A 15 -5.63 9.80 -12.58
N LYS A 16 -4.38 10.27 -12.67
CA LYS A 16 -3.39 9.72 -13.61
C LYS A 16 -2.97 8.30 -13.18
N LEU A 17 -2.66 8.11 -11.91
CA LEU A 17 -2.25 6.81 -11.36
C LEU A 17 -3.35 5.73 -11.48
N SER A 18 -4.63 6.11 -11.41
CA SER A 18 -5.75 5.17 -11.54
C SER A 18 -5.82 4.56 -12.94
N LYS A 19 -5.56 5.36 -13.98
CA LYS A 19 -5.58 4.90 -15.39
C LYS A 19 -4.46 3.91 -15.71
N HIS A 20 -3.34 3.98 -14.98
CA HIS A 20 -2.17 3.13 -15.21
C HIS A 20 -1.99 2.05 -14.12
N HIS A 21 -3.03 1.72 -13.37
CA HIS A 21 -2.94 0.82 -12.21
C HIS A 21 -2.15 -0.47 -12.48
N VAL A 22 -2.50 -1.19 -13.55
CA VAL A 22 -1.86 -2.47 -13.95
C VAL A 22 -0.37 -2.30 -14.24
N ARG A 23 0.02 -1.21 -14.93
CA ARG A 23 1.44 -0.91 -15.23
C ARG A 23 2.25 -0.70 -13.95
N HIS A 24 1.68 0.02 -12.99
CA HIS A 24 2.33 0.25 -11.71
C HIS A 24 2.49 -1.05 -10.91
N ILE A 25 1.46 -1.90 -10.84
CA ILE A 25 1.54 -3.18 -10.13
C ILE A 25 2.67 -4.06 -10.66
N LYS A 26 2.87 -4.10 -11.98
CA LYS A 26 3.98 -4.83 -12.60
C LYS A 26 5.35 -4.26 -12.26
N ALA A 27 5.49 -2.93 -12.19
CA ALA A 27 6.74 -2.26 -11.82
C ALA A 27 7.04 -2.35 -10.32
N TYR A 28 6.03 -2.62 -9.50
CA TYR A 28 6.09 -2.59 -8.03
C TYR A 28 6.54 -3.91 -7.42
N ASP A 29 6.95 -4.87 -8.24
CA ASP A 29 7.40 -6.20 -7.85
C ASP A 29 8.32 -6.77 -8.95
N PRO A 30 9.55 -7.22 -8.62
CA PRO A 30 10.47 -7.86 -9.58
C PRO A 30 9.88 -9.07 -10.32
N ARG A 31 8.80 -9.68 -9.79
CA ARG A 31 8.08 -10.80 -10.38
C ARG A 31 6.78 -10.38 -11.07
N GLU A 32 6.72 -9.14 -11.55
CA GLU A 32 5.60 -8.57 -12.32
C GLU A 32 4.26 -8.57 -11.56
N GLY A 33 4.29 -8.49 -10.23
CA GLY A 33 3.10 -8.37 -9.37
C GLY A 33 2.67 -9.65 -8.67
N LYS A 34 3.34 -10.78 -8.89
CA LYS A 34 3.01 -12.08 -8.27
C LYS A 34 3.18 -12.10 -6.74
N ASP A 35 4.19 -11.41 -6.21
CA ASP A 35 4.37 -11.27 -4.76
C ASP A 35 3.37 -10.25 -4.20
N ASN A 36 3.00 -9.23 -4.99
CA ASN A 36 1.94 -8.28 -4.63
C ASN A 36 0.54 -8.94 -4.60
N GLU A 37 0.26 -9.91 -5.47
CA GLU A 37 -1.02 -10.64 -5.52
C GLU A 37 -1.31 -11.37 -4.21
N ARG A 38 -0.26 -11.92 -3.58
CA ARG A 38 -0.34 -12.54 -2.26
C ARG A 38 -0.61 -11.51 -1.15
N ARG A 39 -0.19 -10.25 -1.34
CA ARG A 39 -0.38 -9.16 -0.37
C ARG A 39 -1.74 -8.50 -0.44
N LEU A 40 -2.14 -8.12 -1.65
CA LEU A 40 -3.16 -7.11 -1.96
C LEU A 40 -4.53 -7.79 -2.14
N THR A 41 -4.99 -8.52 -1.13
CA THR A 41 -6.21 -9.33 -1.25
C THR A 41 -7.48 -8.62 -0.74
N GLY A 42 -7.36 -7.44 -0.12
CA GLY A 42 -8.50 -6.64 0.33
C GLY A 42 -9.16 -7.08 1.65
N HIS A 43 -8.69 -8.16 2.29
CA HIS A 43 -9.33 -8.68 3.51
C HIS A 43 -8.85 -7.91 4.76
N HIS A 44 -9.81 -7.38 5.52
CA HIS A 44 -9.61 -6.65 6.77
C HIS A 44 -9.72 -7.62 7.95
N GLU A 45 -8.77 -7.63 8.87
CA GLU A 45 -8.90 -8.38 10.12
C GLU A 45 -8.61 -7.54 11.36
N THR A 46 -9.68 -7.15 12.05
CA THR A 46 -9.66 -6.87 13.48
C THR A 46 -10.16 -8.10 14.22
N SER A 47 -9.58 -8.39 15.38
CA SER A 47 -10.02 -9.47 16.27
C SER A 47 -11.49 -9.33 16.65
N SER A 48 -12.20 -10.46 16.79
CA SER A 48 -13.54 -10.53 17.40
C SER A 48 -13.50 -9.92 18.81
N ILE A 49 -14.53 -9.15 19.17
CA ILE A 49 -14.67 -8.58 20.53
C ILE A 49 -15.07 -9.64 21.57
N HIS A 50 -15.61 -10.77 21.10
CA HIS A 50 -16.13 -11.82 21.97
C HIS A 50 -15.12 -12.94 22.24
N ASP A 51 -14.03 -13.00 21.48
CA ASP A 51 -13.05 -14.08 21.54
C ASP A 51 -11.67 -13.54 21.87
N PHE A 52 -11.07 -14.06 22.94
CA PHE A 52 -9.71 -13.72 23.33
C PHE A 52 -8.72 -14.74 22.76
N SER A 53 -7.80 -14.29 21.91
CA SER A 53 -6.76 -15.14 21.34
C SER A 53 -5.40 -14.44 21.30
N ALA A 54 -4.32 -15.22 21.36
CA ALA A 54 -2.96 -14.74 21.16
C ALA A 54 -2.33 -15.43 19.95
N GLY A 55 -1.62 -14.67 19.12
CA GLY A 55 -1.02 -15.22 17.90
C GLY A 55 0.27 -14.53 17.52
N VAL A 56 1.21 -15.33 17.00
CA VAL A 56 2.51 -14.83 16.51
C VAL A 56 2.29 -14.18 15.14
N ALA A 57 2.55 -12.87 15.06
CA ALA A 57 2.30 -12.05 13.86
C ALA A 57 0.85 -12.07 13.32
N ASN A 58 -0.12 -12.52 14.12
CA ASN A 58 -1.54 -12.55 13.75
C ASN A 58 -2.21 -11.22 14.12
N ARG A 59 -2.75 -10.47 13.15
CA ARG A 59 -3.45 -9.21 13.44
C ARG A 59 -4.90 -9.37 13.90
N GLY A 60 -5.53 -10.52 13.66
CA GLY A 60 -6.85 -10.90 14.16
C GLY A 60 -6.84 -11.50 15.58
N ALA A 61 -5.66 -11.59 16.22
CA ALA A 61 -5.53 -12.01 17.61
C ALA A 61 -5.61 -10.81 18.58
N SER A 62 -6.21 -11.03 19.75
CA SER A 62 -6.35 -10.06 20.83
C SER A 62 -4.99 -9.67 21.44
N ILE A 63 -4.06 -10.62 21.57
CA ILE A 63 -2.66 -10.37 21.95
C ILE A 63 -1.73 -10.73 20.79
N ARG A 64 -0.95 -9.74 20.35
CA ARG A 64 0.04 -9.91 19.30
C ARG A 64 1.39 -10.24 19.90
N ILE A 65 1.91 -11.43 19.59
CA ILE A 65 3.26 -11.82 19.96
C ILE A 65 4.19 -11.42 18.80
N PRO A 66 5.09 -10.43 18.98
CA PRO A 66 6.03 -10.03 17.94
C PRO A 66 7.05 -11.16 17.71
N ARG A 67 7.38 -11.46 16.45
CA ARG A 67 8.62 -12.22 16.17
C ARG A 67 9.79 -11.26 16.32
N GLN A 68 10.81 -11.66 17.09
CA GLN A 68 12.08 -10.95 17.11
C GLN A 68 12.61 -10.80 15.68
N ALA A 69 12.99 -9.57 15.35
CA ALA A 69 13.31 -9.10 14.03
C ALA A 69 14.64 -9.66 13.53
N TYR A 70 14.60 -10.73 12.72
CA TYR A 70 15.64 -11.09 11.76
C TYR A 70 15.10 -12.17 10.80
N ASP A 71 15.02 -11.89 9.49
CA ASP A 71 14.72 -12.88 8.44
C ASP A 71 16.03 -13.24 7.70
N PRO A 72 16.76 -14.27 8.15
CA PRO A 72 17.97 -14.76 7.49
C PRO A 72 17.70 -15.63 6.24
N ARG A 73 16.46 -15.67 5.70
CA ARG A 73 16.04 -16.63 4.66
C ARG A 73 15.52 -15.98 3.39
N GLU A 74 16.17 -14.92 2.92
CA GLU A 74 16.00 -14.35 1.57
C GLU A 74 14.52 -14.05 1.21
N GLY A 75 13.71 -13.58 2.17
CA GLY A 75 12.35 -13.11 1.91
C GLY A 75 11.24 -14.17 2.04
N LYS A 76 11.53 -15.38 2.53
CA LYS A 76 10.49 -16.39 2.83
C LYS A 76 9.55 -15.98 3.97
N ASP A 77 9.98 -15.16 4.93
CA ASP A 77 9.04 -14.64 5.95
C ASP A 77 8.16 -13.51 5.39
N ASN A 78 8.57 -12.89 4.28
CA ASN A 78 7.72 -11.98 3.53
C ASN A 78 6.53 -12.74 2.93
N GLU A 79 6.73 -13.95 2.35
CA GLU A 79 5.62 -14.82 1.88
C GLU A 79 4.59 -15.13 2.98
N ARG A 80 5.02 -15.20 4.25
CA ARG A 80 4.14 -15.44 5.41
C ARG A 80 3.45 -14.18 5.95
N ARG A 81 3.91 -12.99 5.54
CA ARG A 81 3.28 -11.68 5.81
C ARG A 81 2.27 -11.30 4.72
N LEU A 82 2.44 -11.89 3.54
CA LEU A 82 1.60 -11.74 2.34
C LEU A 82 0.45 -12.78 2.38
N THR A 83 -0.31 -12.85 3.48
CA THR A 83 -1.49 -13.73 3.59
C THR A 83 -2.80 -13.03 3.22
N GLY A 84 -2.74 -11.75 2.87
CA GLY A 84 -3.91 -10.98 2.44
C GLY A 84 -4.78 -10.37 3.55
N HIS A 85 -4.59 -10.79 4.80
CA HIS A 85 -5.49 -10.44 5.91
C HIS A 85 -5.30 -9.04 6.51
N HIS A 86 -4.54 -8.14 5.86
CA HIS A 86 -4.07 -6.91 6.48
C HIS A 86 -4.15 -5.68 5.56
N GLU A 87 -5.01 -4.72 5.91
CA GLU A 87 -4.98 -3.27 5.54
C GLU A 87 -4.36 -2.94 4.16
N THR A 88 -4.76 -3.64 3.12
CA THR A 88 -4.21 -3.50 1.77
C THR A 88 -5.34 -3.50 0.76
N SER A 89 -5.19 -2.70 -0.30
CA SER A 89 -6.18 -2.63 -1.37
C SER A 89 -6.20 -3.93 -2.17
N SER A 90 -7.28 -4.17 -2.90
CA SER A 90 -7.32 -5.16 -3.98
C SER A 90 -6.20 -4.87 -5.00
N ILE A 91 -5.64 -5.93 -5.60
CA ILE A 91 -4.68 -5.84 -6.72
C ILE A 91 -5.38 -5.50 -8.05
N HIS A 92 -6.69 -5.70 -8.15
CA HIS A 92 -7.45 -5.45 -9.37
C HIS A 92 -8.13 -4.07 -9.33
N ASP A 93 -8.49 -3.60 -8.14
CA ASP A 93 -9.27 -2.38 -7.97
C ASP A 93 -8.41 -1.24 -7.41
N PHE A 94 -8.28 -0.19 -8.21
CA PHE A 94 -7.68 1.04 -7.73
C PHE A 94 -8.64 1.80 -6.81
N SER A 95 -8.15 2.21 -5.63
CA SER A 95 -8.91 3.04 -4.70
C SER A 95 -8.04 4.15 -4.10
N ALA A 96 -8.66 5.29 -3.80
CA ALA A 96 -8.01 6.38 -3.10
C ALA A 96 -8.93 6.95 -2.01
N GLY A 97 -8.35 7.40 -0.88
CA GLY A 97 -9.15 7.99 0.19
C GLY A 97 -8.36 8.72 1.26
N VAL A 98 -9.03 9.66 1.94
CA VAL A 98 -8.48 10.39 3.08
C VAL A 98 -8.45 9.48 4.31
N ALA A 99 -7.28 9.36 4.93
CA ALA A 99 -7.02 8.51 6.09
C ALA A 99 -7.40 7.02 5.90
N ASN A 100 -7.66 6.57 4.67
CA ASN A 100 -8.07 5.20 4.40
C ASN A 100 -6.85 4.29 4.24
N ARG A 101 -6.62 3.43 5.25
CA ARG A 101 -5.56 2.41 5.24
C ARG A 101 -5.92 1.16 4.42
N GLY A 102 -7.13 1.04 3.91
CA GLY A 102 -7.49 0.00 2.94
C GLY A 102 -7.29 0.43 1.49
N ALA A 103 -7.08 1.72 1.23
CA ALA A 103 -6.97 2.26 -0.13
C ALA A 103 -5.59 2.01 -0.77
N SER A 104 -5.57 1.99 -2.11
CA SER A 104 -4.35 1.88 -2.90
C SER A 104 -3.48 3.12 -2.75
N ILE A 105 -4.09 4.30 -2.84
CA ILE A 105 -3.48 5.59 -2.53
C ILE A 105 -4.14 6.19 -1.29
N ARG A 106 -3.35 6.59 -0.31
CA ARG A 106 -3.84 7.26 0.89
C ARG A 106 -3.45 8.73 0.88
N ILE A 107 -4.41 9.59 1.20
CA ILE A 107 -4.15 10.99 1.55
C ILE A 107 -4.13 11.10 3.07
N PRO A 108 -3.01 11.50 3.71
CA PRO A 108 -2.97 11.70 5.15
C PRO A 108 -4.01 12.74 5.60
N ARG A 109 -4.57 12.58 6.81
CA ARG A 109 -5.58 13.52 7.34
C ARG A 109 -5.05 14.96 7.38
N GLN A 110 -3.82 15.13 7.86
CA GLN A 110 -3.14 16.43 7.88
C GLN A 110 -3.07 17.09 6.49
N VAL A 111 -2.79 16.31 5.44
CA VAL A 111 -2.71 16.83 4.06
C VAL A 111 -4.07 17.30 3.55
N ALA A 112 -5.14 16.60 3.94
CA ALA A 112 -6.51 17.01 3.62
C ALA A 112 -6.93 18.27 4.39
N GLU A 113 -6.53 18.40 5.65
CA GLU A 113 -6.80 19.58 6.49
C GLU A 113 -6.02 20.82 6.00
N ASP A 114 -4.74 20.65 5.68
CA ASP A 114 -3.86 21.74 5.22
C ASP A 114 -4.11 22.14 3.75
N GLY A 115 -4.78 21.28 2.98
CA GLY A 115 -5.01 21.49 1.55
C GLY A 115 -3.74 21.43 0.69
N CYS A 116 -2.63 20.91 1.24
CA CYS A 116 -1.38 20.66 0.55
C CYS A 116 -0.52 19.61 1.27
N GLY A 117 0.45 19.03 0.58
CA GLY A 117 1.39 18.05 1.15
C GLY A 117 1.80 16.96 0.17
N TYR A 118 1.41 15.72 0.47
CA TYR A 118 1.80 14.52 -0.28
C TYR A 118 0.71 13.43 -0.29
N LEU A 119 0.81 12.50 -1.24
CA LEU A 119 0.05 11.25 -1.29
C LEU A 119 0.95 10.06 -0.93
N GLU A 120 0.36 8.98 -0.42
CA GLU A 120 1.05 7.74 -0.06
C GLU A 120 0.58 6.61 -0.99
N ASP A 121 1.46 6.09 -1.85
CA ASP A 121 1.17 4.89 -2.65
C ASP A 121 1.51 3.63 -1.84
N ARG A 122 0.50 2.80 -1.58
CA ARG A 122 0.59 1.64 -0.69
C ARG A 122 0.64 0.31 -1.43
N ARG A 123 0.74 0.37 -2.76
CA ARG A 123 0.85 -0.77 -3.68
C ARG A 123 2.28 -1.31 -3.89
N PRO A 124 3.38 -0.57 -3.68
CA PRO A 124 4.72 -1.15 -3.75
C PRO A 124 4.90 -2.32 -2.78
N SER A 125 5.49 -3.42 -3.26
CA SER A 125 5.88 -4.54 -2.40
C SER A 125 7.13 -4.18 -1.60
N SER A 126 7.39 -4.87 -0.48
CA SER A 126 8.61 -4.65 0.31
C SER A 126 9.89 -5.08 -0.40
N ASN A 127 9.80 -5.90 -1.46
CA ASN A 127 10.92 -6.29 -2.32
C ASN A 127 10.99 -5.50 -3.64
N CYS A 128 10.22 -4.39 -3.77
CA CYS A 128 10.26 -3.58 -4.97
C CYS A 128 11.63 -2.93 -5.21
N ASP A 129 11.97 -2.70 -6.47
CA ASP A 129 13.10 -1.84 -6.82
C ASP A 129 12.67 -0.36 -6.67
N PRO A 130 13.27 0.41 -5.74
CA PRO A 130 12.88 1.80 -5.52
C PRO A 130 13.13 2.68 -6.75
N TYR A 131 14.08 2.35 -7.62
CA TYR A 131 14.35 3.11 -8.85
C TYR A 131 13.21 2.91 -9.86
N ALA A 132 12.79 1.66 -10.07
CA ALA A 132 11.65 1.36 -10.95
C ALA A 132 10.34 2.00 -10.44
N VAL A 133 10.11 1.96 -9.12
CA VAL A 133 8.92 2.58 -8.50
C VAL A 133 8.92 4.10 -8.68
N THR A 134 10.04 4.77 -8.40
CA THR A 134 10.13 6.22 -8.51
C THR A 134 10.05 6.69 -9.96
N GLU A 135 10.68 5.98 -10.89
CA GLU A 135 10.60 6.27 -12.32
C GLU A 135 9.16 6.20 -12.82
N VAL A 136 8.42 5.11 -12.55
CA VAL A 136 7.04 4.98 -13.04
C VAL A 136 6.11 6.02 -12.40
N LEU A 137 6.33 6.39 -11.15
CA LEU A 137 5.58 7.47 -10.49
C LEU A 137 5.81 8.81 -11.19
N VAL A 138 7.05 9.16 -11.51
CA VAL A 138 7.37 10.42 -12.19
C VAL A 138 6.83 10.42 -13.62
N ARG A 139 7.02 9.33 -14.36
CA ARG A 139 6.51 9.20 -15.74
C ARG A 139 5.01 9.43 -15.80
N THR A 140 4.24 8.78 -14.94
CA THR A 140 2.78 8.89 -14.95
C THR A 140 2.27 10.22 -14.38
N THR A 141 2.85 10.73 -13.30
CA THR A 141 2.31 11.93 -12.63
C THR A 141 2.80 13.24 -13.25
N VAL A 142 4.06 13.29 -13.67
CA VAL A 142 4.72 14.50 -14.18
C VAL A 142 4.78 14.51 -15.71
N LEU A 143 5.32 13.44 -16.31
CA LEU A 143 5.51 13.37 -17.77
C LEU A 143 4.24 13.00 -18.53
N SER A 144 3.23 12.47 -17.83
CA SER A 144 1.95 12.02 -18.39
C SER A 144 2.10 10.90 -19.43
N GLU A 145 3.06 10.01 -19.18
CA GLU A 145 3.35 8.80 -19.97
C GLU A 145 2.73 7.52 -19.37
#